data_AF-A0A351J2D6-F1
#
_entry.id   AF-A0A351J2D6-F1
#
_cell.length_a   1.000
_cell.length_b   1.000
_cell.length_c   1.000
_cell.angle_alpha   90.00
_cell.angle_beta   90.00
_cell.angle_gamma   90.00
#
_symmetry.space_group_name_H-M   'P 1'
#
loop_
_entity.id
_entity.type
_entity.pdbx_description
1 polymer ?
#
loop_
_entity_poly.entity_id
_entity_poly.type
_entity_poly.pdbx_seq_one_letter_code
_entity_poly.pdbx_strand_id
1 'polypeptide(L)' 'RQIASHHPKQLILFDVYENTTYEILQELKRTYPSLDVKAWIGSVRDEVLLDRLFATFQPQIVYHAAAH' A
#
# COMPACT_ATOMS: atom_id res chain seq x y z
N ARG A 1 -7.36 6.63 0.00
CA ARG A 1 -8.53 6.76 -0.92
C ARG A 1 -8.27 7.77 -2.04
N GLN A 2 -7.86 9.01 -1.74
CA GLN A 2 -7.58 10.04 -2.77
C GLN A 2 -6.54 9.59 -3.83
N ILE A 3 -5.52 8.84 -3.43
CA ILE A 3 -4.53 8.30 -4.38
C ILE A 3 -5.19 7.36 -5.41
N ALA A 4 -6.16 6.54 -5.01
CA ALA A 4 -6.86 5.61 -5.90
C ALA A 4 -7.69 6.34 -6.97
N SER A 5 -8.25 7.51 -6.66
CA SER A 5 -9.00 8.32 -7.64
C SER A 5 -8.12 8.98 -8.70
N HIS A 6 -6.78 8.99 -8.53
CA HIS A 6 -5.85 9.44 -9.57
C HIS A 6 -5.49 8.33 -10.57
N HIS A 7 -6.18 7.18 -10.52
CA HIS A 7 -5.98 6.04 -11.42
C HIS A 7 -4.52 5.56 -11.55
N PRO A 8 -3.82 5.29 -10.43
CA PRO A 8 -2.48 4.71 -10.50
C PRO A 8 -2.55 3.32 -11.13
N LYS A 9 -1.47 2.92 -11.82
CA LYS A 9 -1.36 1.58 -12.40
C LYS A 9 -1.42 0.48 -11.32
N GLN A 10 -0.82 0.75 -10.17
CA GLN A 10 -0.79 -0.15 -9.02
C GLN A 10 -0.70 0.69 -7.74
N LEU A 11 -1.35 0.24 -6.68
CA LEU A 11 -1.30 0.86 -5.35
C LEU A 11 -0.89 -0.19 -4.31
N ILE A 12 0.18 0.10 -3.57
CA ILE A 12 0.67 -0.75 -2.49
C ILE A 12 0.31 -0.09 -1.16
N LEU A 13 -0.47 -0.79 -0.34
CA LEU A 13 -0.73 -0.43 1.05
C LEU A 13 0.33 -1.10 1.92
N PHE A 14 1.03 -0.30 2.73
CA PHE A 14 2.06 -0.79 3.64
C PHE A 14 1.80 -0.25 5.05
N ASP A 15 1.61 -1.17 6.00
CA ASP A 15 1.31 -0.85 7.40
C ASP A 15 1.69 -2.04 8.30
N VAL A 16 1.90 -1.79 9.59
CA VAL A 16 2.11 -2.82 10.62
C VAL A 16 0.79 -3.49 11.00
N TYR A 17 -0.33 -2.76 10.92
CA TYR A 17 -1.64 -3.23 11.38
C TYR A 17 -2.39 -3.96 10.27
N GLU A 18 -2.38 -5.29 10.35
CA GLU A 18 -3.00 -6.18 9.36
C GLU A 18 -4.50 -5.90 9.17
N ASN A 19 -5.29 -5.90 10.25
CA ASN A 19 -6.74 -5.77 10.17
C ASN A 19 -7.18 -4.49 9.45
N THR A 20 -6.65 -3.34 9.87
CA THR A 20 -6.98 -2.04 9.28
C THR A 20 -6.57 -1.97 7.80
N THR A 21 -5.42 -2.55 7.45
CA THR A 21 -4.95 -2.61 6.06
C THR A 21 -5.87 -3.45 5.19
N TYR A 22 -6.33 -4.60 5.70
CA TYR A 22 -7.27 -5.45 4.99
C TYR A 22 -8.63 -4.79 4.80
N GLU A 23 -9.16 -4.07 5.80
CA GLU A 23 -10.40 -3.32 5.66
C GLU A 23 -10.30 -2.29 4.51
N ILE A 24 -9.21 -1.52 4.47
CA ILE A 24 -8.96 -0.55 3.39
C ILE A 24 -8.80 -1.26 2.04
N LEU A 25 -8.07 -2.38 2.00
CA LEU A 25 -7.89 -3.18 0.78
C LEU A 25 -9.23 -3.64 0.21
N GLN A 26 -10.11 -4.20 1.04
CA GLN A 26 -11.42 -4.69 0.63
C GLN A 26 -12.31 -3.55 0.12
N GLU A 27 -12.29 -2.42 0.81
CA GLU A 27 -13.02 -1.25 0.38
C GLU A 27 -12.51 -0.71 -0.98
N LEU A 28 -11.19 -0.57 -1.14
CA LEU A 28 -10.62 -0.10 -2.40
C LEU A 28 -10.93 -1.05 -3.56
N LYS A 29 -10.90 -2.37 -3.33
CA LYS A 29 -11.30 -3.35 -4.34
C LYS A 29 -12.77 -3.23 -4.72
N ARG A 30 -13.65 -2.92 -3.75
CA ARG A 30 -15.07 -2.70 -4.02
C ARG A 30 -15.33 -1.40 -4.78
N THR A 31 -14.65 -0.32 -4.43
CA THR A 31 -14.86 1.01 -5.02
C THR A 31 -14.10 1.20 -6.34
N TYR A 32 -12.96 0.55 -6.50
CA TYR A 32 -12.08 0.62 -7.68
C TYR A 32 -11.72 -0.79 -8.16
N PRO A 33 -12.67 -1.54 -8.74
CA PRO A 33 -12.45 -2.95 -9.10
C PRO A 33 -11.39 -3.16 -10.19
N SER A 34 -11.07 -2.13 -10.98
CA SER A 34 -10.00 -2.17 -11.99
C SER A 34 -8.62 -1.79 -11.45
N LEU A 35 -8.52 -1.30 -10.21
CA LEU A 35 -7.26 -0.90 -9.60
C LEU A 35 -6.53 -2.12 -9.03
N ASP A 36 -5.27 -2.32 -9.43
CA ASP A 36 -4.39 -3.32 -8.81
C ASP A 36 -3.93 -2.80 -7.45
N VAL A 37 -4.62 -3.21 -6.38
CA VAL A 37 -4.27 -2.89 -5.00
C VAL A 37 -3.72 -4.12 -4.30
N LYS A 38 -2.55 -3.95 -3.67
CA LYS A 38 -1.91 -4.97 -2.84
C LYS A 38 -1.66 -4.43 -1.44
N ALA A 39 -1.70 -5.32 -0.46
CA ALA A 39 -1.30 -5.03 0.91
C ALA A 39 0.00 -5.76 1.22
N TRP A 40 0.91 -5.09 1.92
CA TRP A 40 2.14 -5.66 2.43
C TRP A 40 2.30 -5.26 3.88
N ILE A 41 2.26 -6.23 4.78
CA ILE A 41 2.30 -5.95 6.22
C ILE A 41 3.75 -5.89 6.69
N GLY A 42 4.07 -4.84 7.42
CA GLY A 42 5.37 -4.71 8.09
C GLY A 42 5.68 -3.31 8.55
N SER A 43 6.82 -3.18 9.21
CA SER A 43 7.25 -1.92 9.83
C SER A 43 8.13 -1.11 8.89
N VAL A 44 7.88 0.19 8.82
CA VAL A 44 8.77 1.16 8.17
C VAL A 44 10.15 1.26 8.85
N ARG A 45 10.30 0.66 10.03
CA ARG A 45 11.58 0.57 10.75
C ARG A 45 12.42 -0.65 10.33
N ASP A 46 11.85 -1.56 9.54
CA ASP A 46 12.57 -2.72 9.02
C ASP A 46 13.14 -2.38 7.63
N GLU A 47 14.40 -1.97 7.62
CA GLU A 47 15.12 -1.58 6.39
C GLU A 47 15.22 -2.75 5.39
N VAL A 48 15.41 -3.98 5.87
CA VAL A 48 15.52 -5.17 5.00
C VAL A 48 14.19 -5.46 4.31
N LEU A 49 13.09 -5.30 5.04
CA LEU A 49 11.75 -5.44 4.48
C LEU A 49 11.45 -4.34 3.46
N LEU A 50 11.79 -3.09 3.78
CA LEU A 50 11.64 -1.97 2.85
C LEU A 50 12.44 -2.19 1.58
N ASP A 51 13.72 -2.57 1.67
CA ASP A 51 14.55 -2.86 0.49
C ASP A 51 13.90 -3.91 -0.41
N ARG A 52 13.35 -4.98 0.17
CA ARG A 52 12.61 -6.00 -0.59
C ARG A 52 11.35 -5.45 -1.23
N LEU A 53 10.59 -4.62 -0.53
CA LEU A 53 9.37 -4.00 -1.04
C LEU A 53 9.69 -3.08 -2.23
N PHE A 54 10.70 -2.22 -2.08
CA PHE A 54 11.15 -1.31 -3.13
C PHE A 54 11.70 -2.07 -4.34
N ALA A 55 12.47 -3.13 -4.14
CA ALA A 55 12.97 -3.98 -5.23
C ALA A 55 11.83 -4.72 -5.96
N THR A 56 10.80 -5.16 -5.22
CA THR A 56 9.67 -5.94 -5.76
C THR A 56 8.70 -5.07 -6.56
N PHE A 57 8.33 -3.90 -6.04
CA PHE A 57 7.28 -3.07 -6.64
C PHE A 57 7.80 -1.86 -7.40
N GLN A 58 9.04 -1.44 -7.15
CA GLN A 58 9.67 -0.27 -7.76
C GLN A 58 8.74 0.95 -7.79
N PRO A 59 8.24 1.40 -6.62
CA PRO A 59 7.25 2.46 -6.56
C PRO A 59 7.82 3.77 -7.12
N GLN A 60 7.05 4.45 -7.96
CA GLN A 60 7.44 5.75 -8.53
C GLN A 60 7.18 6.92 -7.58
N ILE A 61 6.20 6.76 -6.68
CA ILE A 61 5.78 7.78 -5.71
C ILE A 61 5.53 7.07 -4.39
N VAL A 62 6.05 7.65 -3.30
CA VAL A 62 5.85 7.14 -1.94
C VAL A 62 5.12 8.20 -1.12
N TYR A 63 3.97 7.83 -0.55
CA TYR A 63 3.24 8.66 0.41
C TYR A 63 3.47 8.09 1.81
N HIS A 64 4.21 8.82 2.65
CA HIS A 64 4.45 8.39 4.02
C HIS A 64 3.34 8.91 4.94
N ALA A 65 2.39 8.03 5.24
CA ALA A 65 1.30 8.31 6.18
C ALA A 65 1.43 7.52 7.50
N ALA A 66 2.46 6.68 7.63
CA ALA A 66 2.79 6.01 8.88
C ALA A 66 3.44 7.03 9.82
N ALA A 67 2.66 7.54 10.77
CA ALA A 67 3.13 8.41 11.83
C ALA A 67 2.88 7.73 13.18
N HIS A 68 3.93 7.76 14.03
CA HIS A 68 4.12 7.07 15.32
C HIS A 68 4.52 5.59 15.30
#